data_AF-A0A2U9ISA8-F1
#
_entry.id   AF-A0A2U9ISA8-F1
#
_cell.length_a   1.000
_cell.length_b   1.000
_cell.length_c   1.000
_cell.angle_alpha   90.00
_cell.angle_beta   90.00
_cell.angle_gamma   90.00
#
_symmetry.space_group_name_H-M   'P 1'
#
loop_
_entity.id
_entity.type
_entity.pdbx_description
1 polymer ?
#
loop_
_entity_poly.entity_id
_entity_poly.type
_entity_poly.pdbx_seq_one_letter_code
_entity_poly.pdbx_strand_id
1 'polypeptide(L)'
;MDDFRSLIIDIYLTSKIPNYQKILRDGTIRRNRCNHYDGKYCKLVKTGDWILLSWTLKDQVSPHPVLCYLCPYYGSNIDETVNTSLLQLLRDYISIRNGIEREISNIEGKIGEMLYSSLVLKRRRQELLTMLDEIDFKINIIKLLIRYQEEHDDI
;
A
#
# COMPACT_ATOMS: atom_id res chain seq x y z
N MET A 1 5.19 -6.04 -25.02
CA MET A 1 4.18 -6.83 -24.28
C MET A 1 4.07 -6.31 -22.84
N ASP A 2 5.19 -5.87 -22.24
CA ASP A 2 5.36 -5.30 -20.90
C ASP A 2 4.39 -4.16 -20.53
N ASP A 3 4.05 -3.29 -21.49
CA ASP A 3 3.11 -2.18 -21.25
C ASP A 3 1.63 -2.60 -21.26
N PHE A 4 1.28 -3.69 -21.95
CA PHE A 4 -0.13 -4.03 -22.19
C PHE A 4 -0.83 -4.49 -20.91
N ARG A 5 -0.15 -5.29 -20.07
CA ARG A 5 -0.70 -5.71 -18.77
C ARG A 5 -0.91 -4.54 -17.82
N SER A 6 0.10 -3.67 -17.73
CA SER A 6 0.01 -2.44 -16.91
C SER A 6 -1.14 -1.56 -17.38
N LEU A 7 -1.30 -1.39 -18.70
CA LEU A 7 -2.43 -0.66 -19.30
C LEU A 7 -3.80 -1.22 -18.92
N ILE A 8 -3.97 -2.55 -18.93
CA ILE A 8 -5.25 -3.17 -18.56
C ILE A 8 -5.56 -2.89 -17.09
N ILE A 9 -4.58 -3.09 -16.20
CA ILE A 9 -4.72 -2.82 -14.77
C ILE A 9 -5.07 -1.36 -14.55
N ASP A 10 -4.38 -0.45 -15.25
CA ASP A 10 -4.62 0.99 -15.18
C ASP A 10 -6.03 1.38 -15.62
N ILE A 11 -6.53 0.79 -16.72
CA ILE A 11 -7.89 1.04 -17.21
C ILE A 11 -8.93 0.60 -16.16
N TYR A 12 -8.76 -0.62 -15.63
CA TYR A 12 -9.67 -1.15 -14.61
C TYR A 12 -9.67 -0.25 -13.37
N LEU A 13 -8.50 0.06 -12.81
CA LEU A 13 -8.37 0.84 -11.59
C LEU A 13 -8.80 2.30 -11.76
N THR A 14 -8.56 2.91 -12.93
CA THR A 14 -9.02 4.28 -13.22
C THR A 14 -10.54 4.39 -13.12
N SER A 15 -11.27 3.35 -13.51
CA SER A 15 -12.74 3.34 -13.44
C SER A 15 -13.30 3.19 -12.01
N LYS A 16 -12.49 2.70 -11.07
CA LYS A 16 -12.92 2.36 -9.70
C LYS A 16 -12.35 3.27 -8.63
N ILE A 17 -11.20 3.88 -8.86
CA ILE A 17 -10.48 4.65 -7.85
C ILE A 17 -10.48 6.15 -8.22
N PRO A 18 -11.10 7.00 -7.38
CA PRO A 18 -11.00 8.45 -7.55
C PRO A 18 -9.54 8.90 -7.53
N ASN A 19 -9.17 9.80 -8.44
CA ASN A 19 -7.81 10.34 -8.55
C ASN A 19 -6.72 9.27 -8.72
N TYR A 20 -6.99 8.18 -9.43
CA TYR A 20 -6.02 7.10 -9.71
C TYR A 20 -4.67 7.61 -10.26
N GLN A 21 -4.68 8.68 -11.06
CA GLN A 21 -3.46 9.30 -11.57
C GLN A 21 -2.51 9.78 -10.46
N LYS A 22 -3.06 10.23 -9.32
CA LYS A 22 -2.24 10.57 -8.14
C LYS A 22 -1.56 9.33 -7.56
N ILE A 23 -2.27 8.20 -7.47
CA ILE A 23 -1.72 6.92 -6.99
C ILE A 23 -0.57 6.47 -7.88
N LEU A 24 -0.76 6.49 -9.20
CA LEU A 24 0.28 6.15 -10.15
C LEU A 24 1.50 7.04 -10.01
N ARG A 25 1.29 8.36 -9.89
CA ARG A 25 2.38 9.32 -9.70
C ARG A 25 3.14 9.06 -8.40
N ASP A 26 2.44 8.93 -7.28
CA ASP A 26 3.04 8.70 -5.97
C ASP A 26 3.78 7.35 -5.93
N GLY A 27 3.18 6.31 -6.51
CA GLY A 27 3.79 5.00 -6.67
C GLY A 27 5.06 5.04 -7.52
N THR A 28 5.06 5.79 -8.62
CA THR A 28 6.22 5.97 -9.49
C THR A 28 7.34 6.73 -8.77
N ILE A 29 6.99 7.79 -8.04
CA ILE A 29 7.97 8.56 -7.23
C ILE A 29 8.61 7.63 -6.18
N ARG A 30 7.79 6.84 -5.47
CA ARG A 30 8.30 5.87 -4.49
C ARG A 30 9.18 4.82 -5.13
N ARG A 31 8.78 4.25 -6.27
CA ARG A 31 9.59 3.26 -6.99
C ARG A 31 10.97 3.83 -7.32
N ASN A 32 11.01 5.01 -7.93
CA ASN A 32 12.25 5.63 -8.39
C ASN A 32 13.16 6.10 -7.25
N ARG A 33 12.62 6.27 -6.05
CA ARG A 33 13.38 6.64 -4.83
C ARG A 33 13.68 5.45 -3.92
N CYS A 34 13.22 4.26 -4.26
CA CYS A 34 13.41 3.08 -3.42
C CYS A 34 14.84 2.56 -3.56
N ASN A 35 15.54 2.41 -2.44
CA ASN A 35 16.90 1.84 -2.41
C ASN A 35 16.96 0.40 -2.97
N HIS A 36 15.83 -0.29 -2.97
CA HIS A 36 15.70 -1.67 -3.46
C HIS A 36 15.27 -1.78 -4.92
N TYR A 37 15.13 -0.66 -5.63
CA TYR A 37 14.79 -0.62 -7.05
C TYR A 37 16.02 -0.28 -7.87
N ASP A 38 16.40 -1.15 -8.81
CA ASP A 38 17.62 -0.98 -9.63
C ASP A 38 17.40 -0.26 -10.96
N GLY A 39 16.24 0.38 -11.13
CA GLY A 39 15.82 1.01 -12.37
C GLY A 39 14.90 0.14 -13.22
N LYS A 40 14.85 -1.18 -12.98
CA LYS A 40 13.95 -2.09 -13.69
C LYS A 40 13.20 -3.07 -12.79
N TYR A 41 13.85 -3.56 -11.74
CA TYR A 41 13.32 -4.62 -10.88
C TYR A 41 13.39 -4.25 -9.41
N CYS A 42 12.47 -4.84 -8.62
CA CYS A 42 12.52 -4.81 -7.17
C CYS A 42 13.38 -5.98 -6.65
N LYS A 43 14.39 -5.64 -5.84
CA LYS A 43 15.26 -6.60 -5.15
C LYS A 43 14.65 -7.11 -3.86
N LEU A 44 13.90 -6.26 -3.16
CA LEU A 44 13.31 -6.56 -1.86
C LEU A 44 12.02 -7.38 -1.96
N VAL A 45 11.04 -6.89 -2.71
CA VAL A 45 9.70 -7.47 -2.70
C VAL A 45 9.53 -8.44 -3.86
N LYS A 46 9.15 -9.67 -3.55
CA LYS A 46 8.66 -10.67 -4.51
C LYS A 46 7.19 -10.93 -4.24
N THR A 47 6.42 -11.12 -5.30
CA THR A 47 5.02 -11.50 -5.21
C THR A 47 4.66 -12.38 -6.38
N GLY A 48 3.77 -13.34 -6.13
CA GLY A 48 3.17 -14.17 -7.18
C GLY A 48 1.92 -13.54 -7.81
N ASP A 49 1.40 -12.46 -7.22
CA ASP A 49 0.19 -11.79 -7.70
C ASP A 49 0.52 -10.97 -8.94
N TRP A 50 0.15 -11.49 -10.10
CA TRP A 50 0.51 -10.90 -11.39
C TRP A 50 -0.03 -9.47 -11.55
N ILE A 51 -1.15 -9.13 -10.92
CA ILE A 51 -1.76 -7.80 -10.97
C ILE A 51 -0.89 -6.71 -10.29
N LEU A 52 0.03 -7.11 -9.43
CA LEU A 52 0.97 -6.21 -8.78
C LEU A 52 2.22 -5.94 -9.63
N LEU A 53 2.33 -6.60 -10.79
CA LEU A 53 3.56 -6.67 -11.57
C LEU A 53 3.30 -6.16 -12.98
N SER A 54 4.18 -5.28 -13.45
CA SER A 54 4.20 -4.92 -14.86
C SER A 54 4.78 -6.07 -15.69
N TRP A 55 5.83 -6.73 -15.17
CA TRP A 55 6.49 -7.87 -15.81
C TRP A 55 7.28 -8.69 -14.79
N THR A 56 7.50 -9.97 -15.09
CA THR A 56 8.36 -10.87 -14.30
C THR A 56 9.34 -11.59 -15.21
N LEU A 57 10.61 -11.63 -14.83
CA LEU A 57 11.65 -12.39 -15.52
C LEU A 57 12.36 -13.31 -14.52
N LYS A 58 12.11 -14.62 -14.60
CA LYS A 58 12.54 -15.59 -13.57
C LYS A 58 12.08 -15.11 -12.19
N ASP A 59 13.00 -14.97 -11.24
CA ASP A 59 12.73 -14.48 -9.88
C ASP A 59 12.76 -12.94 -9.78
N GLN A 60 12.95 -12.21 -10.87
CA GLN A 60 12.96 -10.74 -10.86
C GLN A 60 11.59 -10.17 -11.19
N VAL A 61 11.17 -9.20 -10.38
CA VAL A 61 9.86 -8.59 -10.44
C VAL A 61 10.00 -7.14 -10.85
N SER A 62 9.36 -6.73 -11.94
CA SER A 62 9.17 -5.32 -12.28
C SER A 62 7.85 -4.86 -11.65
N PRO A 63 7.89 -4.03 -10.59
CA PRO A 63 6.70 -3.69 -9.84
C PRO A 63 5.83 -2.70 -10.62
N HIS A 64 4.53 -2.97 -10.66
CA HIS A 64 3.56 -1.98 -11.07
C HIS A 64 3.62 -0.76 -10.11
N PRO A 65 3.44 0.49 -10.57
CA PRO A 65 3.49 1.65 -9.66
C PRO A 65 2.52 1.54 -8.48
N VAL A 66 1.37 0.90 -8.67
CA VAL A 66 0.40 0.62 -7.59
C VAL A 66 1.01 -0.23 -6.47
N LEU A 67 1.81 -1.25 -6.80
CA LEU A 67 2.54 -2.02 -5.79
C LEU A 67 3.45 -1.12 -4.97
N CYS A 68 4.20 -0.21 -5.61
CA CYS A 68 5.08 0.72 -4.90
C CYS A 68 4.32 1.74 -4.04
N TYR A 69 3.10 2.12 -4.44
CA TYR A 69 2.21 2.93 -3.63
C TYR A 69 1.72 2.19 -2.37
N LEU A 70 1.41 0.89 -2.53
CA LEU A 70 0.92 0.03 -1.46
C LEU A 70 2.04 -0.57 -0.59
N CYS A 71 3.29 -0.56 -1.06
CA CYS A 71 4.40 -1.23 -0.39
C CYS A 71 4.68 -0.61 1.00
N PRO A 72 4.56 -1.39 2.10
CA PRO A 72 4.89 -0.91 3.44
C PRO A 72 6.41 -0.85 3.69
N TYR A 73 7.21 -1.51 2.84
CA TYR A 73 8.66 -1.61 2.98
C TYR A 73 9.42 -0.50 2.24
N TYR A 74 8.72 0.49 1.70
CA TYR A 74 9.35 1.63 1.05
C TYR A 74 10.29 2.36 2.04
N GLY A 75 11.56 2.52 1.66
CA GLY A 75 12.58 3.15 2.50
C GLY A 75 13.10 2.29 3.65
N SER A 76 12.73 1.00 3.70
CA SER A 76 13.32 0.07 4.67
C SER A 76 14.75 -0.32 4.27
N ASN A 77 15.60 -0.60 5.25
CA ASN A 77 16.96 -1.14 5.05
C ASN A 77 16.99 -2.66 5.25
N ILE A 78 15.93 -3.36 4.82
CA ILE A 78 15.87 -4.81 4.91
C ILE A 78 16.79 -5.41 3.85
N ASP A 79 17.74 -6.24 4.26
CA ASP A 79 18.67 -6.90 3.34
C ASP A 79 18.09 -8.19 2.74
N GLU A 80 17.13 -8.80 3.42
CA GLU A 80 16.49 -10.05 2.98
C GLU A 80 15.33 -9.83 2.02
N THR A 81 15.13 -10.77 1.10
CA THR A 81 13.99 -10.75 0.20
C THR A 81 12.69 -11.03 0.96
N VAL A 82 11.67 -10.19 0.75
CA VAL A 82 10.33 -10.33 1.33
C VAL A 82 9.37 -10.86 0.28
N ASN A 83 8.83 -12.06 0.54
CA ASN A 83 7.71 -12.59 -0.22
C ASN A 83 6.42 -12.00 0.34
N THR A 84 5.65 -11.33 -0.51
CA THR A 84 4.36 -10.74 -0.13
C THR A 84 3.29 -11.10 -1.16
N SER A 85 2.04 -11.06 -0.72
CA SER A 85 0.86 -11.20 -1.57
C SER A 85 -0.16 -10.12 -1.24
N LEU A 86 -1.17 -9.95 -2.08
CA LEU A 86 -2.31 -9.06 -1.83
C LEU A 86 -3.01 -9.40 -0.52
N LEU A 87 -3.19 -10.70 -0.22
CA LEU A 87 -3.76 -11.15 1.05
C LEU A 87 -2.85 -10.83 2.24
N GLN A 88 -1.54 -10.97 2.09
CA GLN A 88 -0.58 -10.59 3.13
C GLN A 88 -0.59 -9.08 3.35
N LEU A 89 -0.54 -8.27 2.28
CA LEU A 89 -0.65 -6.81 2.36
C LEU A 89 -1.96 -6.40 3.03
N LEU A 90 -3.09 -7.04 2.68
CA LEU A 90 -4.38 -6.78 3.29
C LEU A 90 -4.33 -7.04 4.80
N ARG A 91 -3.76 -8.18 5.21
CA ARG A 91 -3.60 -8.55 6.62
C ARG A 91 -2.74 -7.53 7.37
N ASP A 92 -1.62 -7.12 6.79
CA ASP A 92 -0.70 -6.16 7.38
C ASP A 92 -1.37 -4.80 7.57
N TYR A 93 -2.08 -4.30 6.55
CA TYR A 93 -2.81 -3.04 6.65
C TYR A 93 -3.99 -3.08 7.63
N ILE A 94 -4.72 -4.20 7.71
CA ILE A 94 -5.74 -4.38 8.76
C ILE A 94 -5.12 -4.37 10.15
N SER A 95 -3.96 -5.01 10.33
CA SER A 95 -3.24 -5.00 11.61
C SER A 95 -2.82 -3.57 12.00
N ILE A 96 -2.27 -2.81 11.05
CA ILE A 96 -1.89 -1.40 11.25
C ILE A 96 -3.12 -0.56 11.61
N ARG A 97 -4.24 -0.70 10.89
CA ARG A 97 -5.49 -0.01 11.16
C ARG A 97 -5.97 -0.26 12.59
N ASN A 98 -6.07 -1.53 12.99
CA ASN A 98 -6.48 -1.92 14.33
C ASN A 98 -5.51 -1.40 15.42
N GLY A 99 -4.22 -1.22 15.08
CA GLY A 99 -3.24 -0.57 15.95
C GLY A 99 -3.55 0.92 16.15
N ILE A 100 -3.80 1.63 15.06
CA ILE A 100 -4.14 3.07 15.07
C ILE A 100 -5.44 3.32 15.84
N GLU A 101 -6.49 2.53 15.60
CA GLU A 101 -7.78 2.66 16.30
C GLU A 101 -7.62 2.49 17.81
N ARG A 102 -6.82 1.50 18.24
CA ARG A 102 -6.50 1.30 19.67
C ARG A 102 -5.74 2.51 20.25
N GLU A 103 -4.78 3.08 19.51
CA GLU A 103 -4.06 4.27 19.96
C GLU A 103 -4.99 5.49 20.09
N ILE A 104 -5.90 5.69 19.14
CA ILE A 104 -6.91 6.77 19.20
C ILE A 104 -7.79 6.59 20.43
N SER A 105 -8.33 5.39 20.67
CA SER A 105 -9.17 5.10 21.84
C SER A 105 -8.43 5.38 23.15
N ASN A 106 -7.15 5.01 23.24
CA ASN A 106 -6.30 5.29 24.40
C ASN A 106 -6.09 6.80 24.61
N ILE A 107 -5.92 7.57 23.53
CA ILE A 107 -5.77 9.03 23.60
C ILE A 107 -7.07 9.69 24.04
N GLU A 108 -8.21 9.27 23.49
CA GLU A 108 -9.53 9.81 23.85
C GLU A 108 -9.86 9.56 25.33
N GLY A 109 -9.51 8.37 25.86
CA GLY A 109 -9.62 8.09 27.31
C GLY A 109 -8.79 9.06 28.17
N LYS A 110 -7.54 9.34 27.77
CA LYS A 110 -6.65 10.27 28.49
C LYS A 110 -7.08 11.74 28.40
N ILE A 111 -7.68 12.15 27.27
CA ILE A 111 -8.21 13.51 27.11
C ILE A 111 -9.38 13.75 28.06
N GLY A 112 -10.23 12.73 28.30
CA GLY A 112 -11.34 12.82 29.26
C GLY A 112 -10.88 13.05 30.70
N GLU A 113 -9.68 12.59 31.06
CA GLU A 113 -9.14 12.64 32.43
C GLU A 113 -8.24 13.86 32.71
N MET A 114 -7.64 14.49 31.70
CA MET A 114 -6.68 15.59 31.88
C MET A 114 -7.10 16.88 31.15
N LEU A 115 -7.60 17.87 31.91
CA LEU A 115 -8.04 19.18 31.38
C LEU A 115 -6.91 20.02 30.72
N TYR A 116 -5.64 19.82 31.10
CA TYR A 116 -4.51 20.69 30.68
C TYR A 116 -3.49 20.07 29.71
N SER A 117 -3.50 18.74 29.46
CA SER A 117 -2.61 18.08 28.48
C SER A 117 -3.21 17.98 27.07
N SER A 118 -4.32 18.67 26.82
CA SER A 118 -5.22 18.38 25.70
C SER A 118 -4.67 18.73 24.31
N LEU A 119 -3.78 19.71 24.15
CA LEU A 119 -3.37 20.17 22.81
C LEU A 119 -2.49 19.14 22.07
N VAL A 120 -1.46 18.60 22.74
CA VAL A 120 -0.56 17.59 22.15
C VAL A 120 -1.32 16.32 21.83
N LEU A 121 -2.19 15.87 22.75
CA LEU A 121 -3.04 14.70 22.56
C LEU A 121 -4.04 14.90 21.41
N LYS A 122 -4.68 16.08 21.31
CA LYS A 122 -5.57 16.42 20.19
C LYS A 122 -4.83 16.43 18.85
N ARG A 123 -3.61 16.98 18.80
CA ARG A 123 -2.78 16.98 17.60
C ARG A 123 -2.44 15.55 17.18
N ARG A 124 -1.93 14.73 18.11
CA ARG A 124 -1.59 13.33 17.84
C ARG A 124 -2.81 12.54 17.36
N ARG A 125 -3.99 12.75 17.98
CA ARG A 125 -5.25 12.17 17.52
C ARG A 125 -5.56 12.54 16.07
N GLN A 126 -5.41 13.82 15.71
CA GLN A 126 -5.66 14.26 14.34
C GLN A 126 -4.69 13.64 13.34
N GLU A 127 -3.41 13.52 13.70
CA GLU A 127 -2.41 12.83 12.88
C GLU A 127 -2.77 11.36 12.66
N LEU A 128 -3.22 10.67 13.72
CA LEU A 128 -3.67 9.27 13.64
C LEU A 128 -4.93 9.11 12.80
N LEU A 129 -5.89 10.03 12.87
CA LEU A 129 -7.09 10.01 12.01
C LEU A 129 -6.72 10.18 10.53
N THR A 130 -5.81 11.10 10.21
CA THR A 130 -5.32 11.25 8.83
C THR A 130 -4.60 9.98 8.36
N MET A 131 -3.78 9.36 9.21
CA MET A 131 -3.16 8.07 8.88
C MET A 131 -4.20 6.96 8.69
N LEU A 132 -5.27 6.94 9.49
CA LEU A 132 -6.34 5.96 9.38
C LEU A 132 -7.04 6.05 8.02
N ASP A 133 -7.38 7.27 7.58
CA ASP A 133 -7.97 7.52 6.26
C ASP A 133 -7.06 7.01 5.12
N GLU A 134 -5.75 7.25 5.22
CA GLU A 134 -4.77 6.74 4.25
C GLU A 134 -4.69 5.20 4.25
N ILE A 135 -4.74 4.57 5.43
CA ILE A 135 -4.69 3.12 5.58
C ILE A 135 -5.97 2.48 5.02
N ASP A 136 -7.14 3.02 5.34
CA ASP A 136 -8.40 2.51 4.81
C ASP A 136 -8.50 2.66 3.30
N PHE A 137 -7.98 3.77 2.75
CA PHE A 137 -7.88 3.94 1.31
C PHE A 137 -7.01 2.84 0.67
N LYS A 138 -5.83 2.54 1.24
CA LYS A 138 -4.97 1.46 0.75
C LYS A 138 -5.63 0.08 0.88
N ILE A 139 -6.34 -0.19 1.99
CA ILE A 139 -7.12 -1.42 2.17
C ILE A 139 -8.15 -1.57 1.06
N ASN A 140 -8.85 -0.49 0.70
CA ASN A 140 -9.85 -0.52 -0.37
C ASN A 140 -9.23 -0.81 -1.74
N ILE A 141 -8.07 -0.23 -2.04
CA ILE A 141 -7.32 -0.56 -3.27
C ILE A 141 -6.93 -2.03 -3.28
N ILE A 142 -6.36 -2.56 -2.18
CA ILE A 142 -5.96 -3.96 -2.10
C ILE A 142 -7.15 -4.89 -2.32
N LYS A 143 -8.31 -4.60 -1.71
CA LYS A 143 -9.54 -5.37 -1.93
C LYS A 143 -10.00 -5.34 -3.40
N LEU A 144 -9.89 -4.19 -4.08
CA LEU A 144 -10.23 -4.09 -5.51
C LEU A 144 -9.29 -4.93 -6.37
N LEU A 145 -8.00 -4.94 -6.04
CA LEU A 145 -7.00 -5.74 -6.74
C LEU A 145 -7.23 -7.25 -6.53
N ILE A 146 -7.57 -7.67 -5.31
CA ILE A 146 -7.91 -9.06 -5.01
C ILE A 146 -9.10 -9.51 -5.86
N ARG A 147 -10.19 -8.74 -5.87
CA ARG A 147 -11.38 -9.08 -6.68
C ARG A 147 -11.05 -9.19 -8.16
N TYR A 148 -10.27 -8.25 -8.67
CA TYR A 148 -9.86 -8.27 -10.08
C TYR A 148 -9.03 -9.51 -10.39
N GLN A 149 -8.08 -9.84 -9.52
CA GLN A 149 -7.26 -11.04 -9.70
C GLN A 149 -8.12 -12.32 -9.66
N GLU A 150 -9.04 -12.43 -8.70
CA GLU A 150 -9.98 -13.57 -8.62
C GLU A 150 -10.86 -13.69 -9.88
N GLU A 151 -11.35 -12.59 -10.43
CA GLU A 151 -12.17 -12.57 -11.66
C GLU A 151 -11.39 -13.01 -12.92
N HIS A 152 -10.06 -13.02 -12.88
CA HIS A 152 -9.19 -13.24 -14.05
C HIS A 152 -8.20 -14.41 -13.87
N ASP A 153 -8.13 -15.02 -12.68
CA ASP A 153 -7.35 -16.24 -12.42
C ASP A 153 -8.08 -17.52 -12.90
N ASP A 154 -9.35 -17.42 -13.29
CA ASP A 154 -10.18 -18.50 -13.88
C ASP A 154 -10.04 -18.64 -15.42
N ILE A 155 -9.04 -17.99 -16.06
CA ILE A 155 -8.78 -18.03 -17.51
C ILE A 155 -7.47 -18.75 -17.83
#